data_AF-A0A5C5VHN6-F1
#
_entry.id   AF-A0A5C5VHN6-F1
#
_cell.length_a   1.000
_cell.length_b   1.000
_cell.length_c   1.000
_cell.angle_alpha   90.00
_cell.angle_beta   90.00
_cell.angle_gamma   90.00
#
_symmetry.space_group_name_H-M   'P 1'
#
loop_
_entity.id
_entity.type
_entity.pdbx_description
1 polymer ?
#
loop_
_entity_poly.entity_id
_entity_poly.type
_entity_poly.pdbx_seq_one_letter_code
_entity_poly.pdbx_strand_id
1 'polypeptide(L)'
;MFGQASRTGRRQRRTGGAAFQLIAFVLVAGLGAWLGARYVGVDVEHIAYTALDETKLIEHIPEDWRPDAPQAEEAEGEAGFVAEQRAAELQSELEVLRSEVSVIQQGVNGPAADDQQPAIEGEDGAPSVREATLAYWTRLRQIATEVTELHDGVEPGLEAATASAVFSIRQRAFDYGARAIEAVDDSEVDQQAVDAGHRIAKWYRSGGELYRQASEVWEGRVAGGAGGAGEEAQRSLESARTQHAREAELVRELTGRTEEILMRRYAVQFPVLSI
;
A
#
# COMPACT_ATOMS: atom_id res chain seq x y z
N MET A 1 43.97 66.51 11.14
CA MET A 1 42.58 66.48 11.64
C MET A 1 41.65 66.54 10.46
N PHE A 2 41.06 65.41 10.06
CA PHE A 2 39.89 65.39 9.16
C PHE A 2 38.89 64.41 9.76
N GLY A 3 37.70 64.93 10.07
CA GLY A 3 36.64 64.23 10.79
C GLY A 3 35.91 63.22 9.90
N GLN A 4 35.73 62.01 10.45
CA GLN A 4 34.81 61.01 9.92
C GLN A 4 33.37 61.37 10.37
N ALA A 5 32.50 61.67 9.41
CA ALA A 5 31.06 61.71 9.63
C ALA A 5 30.47 60.34 9.26
N SER A 6 30.13 59.55 10.27
CA SER A 6 29.43 58.28 10.13
C SER A 6 27.94 58.53 9.84
N ARG A 7 27.52 58.28 8.59
CA ARG A 7 26.10 58.21 8.20
C ARG A 7 25.53 56.85 8.62
N THR A 8 24.71 56.83 9.65
CA THR A 8 23.89 55.67 10.04
C THR A 8 22.62 55.64 9.20
N GLY A 9 22.61 54.79 8.17
CA GLY A 9 21.40 54.48 7.40
C GLY A 9 20.47 53.56 8.18
N ARG A 10 19.34 54.09 8.65
CA ARG A 10 18.21 53.31 9.20
C ARG A 10 17.56 52.52 8.06
N ARG A 11 17.83 51.21 7.97
CA ARG A 11 17.08 50.29 7.10
C ARG A 11 15.71 50.00 7.74
N GLN A 12 14.67 50.59 7.18
CA GLN A 12 13.27 50.36 7.51
C GLN A 12 12.88 48.95 7.00
N ARG A 13 12.78 47.98 7.92
CA ARG A 13 12.28 46.62 7.61
C ARG A 13 10.78 46.69 7.28
N ARG A 14 10.43 46.46 6.01
CA ARG A 14 9.05 46.19 5.56
C ARG A 14 8.72 44.73 5.88
N THR A 15 8.15 44.49 7.05
CA THR A 15 7.76 43.17 7.56
C THR A 15 6.26 42.90 7.33
N GLY A 16 5.75 43.17 6.13
CA GLY A 16 4.32 43.04 5.81
C GLY A 16 3.96 41.94 4.80
N GLY A 17 4.90 41.53 3.94
CA GLY A 17 4.61 40.59 2.84
C GLY A 17 4.66 39.10 3.21
N ALA A 18 5.47 38.73 4.20
CA ALA A 18 5.73 37.32 4.52
C ALA A 18 4.50 36.61 5.11
N ALA A 19 3.66 37.30 5.87
CA ALA A 19 2.44 36.73 6.46
C ALA A 19 1.40 36.38 5.39
N PHE A 20 1.18 37.27 4.42
CA PHE A 20 0.26 37.02 3.30
C PHE A 20 0.73 35.87 2.41
N GLN A 21 2.04 35.77 2.19
CA GLN A 21 2.61 34.68 1.39
C GLN A 21 2.42 33.31 2.07
N LEU A 22 2.54 33.26 3.41
CA LEU A 22 2.33 32.03 4.16
C LEU A 22 0.86 31.59 4.15
N ILE A 23 -0.08 32.53 4.34
CA ILE A 23 -1.53 32.24 4.25
C ILE A 23 -1.90 31.75 2.85
N ALA A 24 -1.40 32.39 1.79
CA ALA A 24 -1.66 31.97 0.43
C ALA A 24 -1.12 30.56 0.15
N PHE A 25 0.07 30.21 0.66
CA PHE A 25 0.65 28.88 0.48
C PHE A 25 -0.16 27.80 1.21
N VAL A 26 -0.62 28.08 2.43
CA VAL A 26 -1.48 27.16 3.21
C VAL A 26 -2.82 26.95 2.50
N LEU A 27 -3.44 28.01 1.97
CA LEU A 27 -4.70 27.90 1.23
C LEU A 27 -4.54 27.08 -0.06
N VAL A 28 -3.46 27.30 -0.82
CA VAL A 28 -3.19 26.53 -2.04
C VAL A 28 -2.92 25.06 -1.73
N ALA A 29 -2.13 24.78 -0.69
CA ALA A 29 -1.85 23.42 -0.25
C ALA A 29 -3.13 22.71 0.22
N GLY A 30 -3.96 23.39 1.02
CA GLY A 30 -5.24 22.86 1.49
C GLY A 30 -6.21 22.59 0.35
N LEU A 31 -6.33 23.50 -0.61
CA LEU A 31 -7.18 23.33 -1.79
C LEU A 31 -6.70 22.15 -2.66
N GLY A 32 -5.39 22.01 -2.84
CA GLY A 32 -4.79 20.90 -3.59
C GLY A 32 -5.02 19.55 -2.92
N ALA A 33 -4.86 19.48 -1.59
CA ALA A 33 -5.16 18.28 -0.82
C ALA A 33 -6.65 17.92 -0.88
N TRP A 34 -7.55 18.92 -0.77
CA TRP A 34 -9.00 18.73 -0.87
C TRP A 34 -9.44 18.21 -2.24
N LEU A 35 -8.91 18.79 -3.33
CA LEU A 35 -9.16 18.32 -4.70
C LEU A 35 -8.61 16.90 -4.93
N GLY A 36 -7.42 16.61 -4.41
CA GLY A 36 -6.81 15.28 -4.48
C GLY A 36 -7.65 14.22 -3.75
N ALA A 37 -8.09 14.52 -2.53
CA ALA A 37 -8.92 13.62 -1.74
C ALA A 37 -10.28 13.33 -2.41
N ARG A 38 -10.93 14.37 -2.97
CA ARG A 38 -12.17 14.21 -3.75
C ARG A 38 -11.97 13.35 -5.01
N TYR A 39 -10.82 13.46 -5.67
CA TYR A 39 -10.50 12.65 -6.85
C TYR A 39 -10.31 11.16 -6.50
N VAL A 40 -9.78 10.86 -5.32
CA VAL A 40 -9.55 9.49 -4.84
C VAL A 40 -10.80 8.89 -4.17
N GLY A 41 -11.90 9.66 -4.07
CA GLY A 41 -13.14 9.20 -3.44
C GLY A 41 -13.06 9.15 -1.91
N VAL A 42 -12.10 9.85 -1.32
CA VAL A 42 -11.95 9.94 0.14
C VAL A 42 -13.00 10.92 0.68
N ASP A 43 -13.76 10.49 1.69
CA ASP A 43 -14.72 11.35 2.38
C ASP A 43 -13.99 12.38 3.25
N VAL A 44 -13.79 13.55 2.67
CA VAL A 44 -13.09 14.67 3.31
C VAL A 44 -13.89 15.25 4.47
N GLU A 45 -15.22 15.10 4.44
CA GLU A 45 -16.10 15.60 5.50
C GLU A 45 -15.93 14.76 6.76
N HIS A 46 -15.87 13.42 6.60
CA HIS A 46 -15.58 12.50 7.69
C HIS A 46 -14.19 12.75 8.31
N ILE A 47 -13.13 12.86 7.49
CA ILE A 47 -11.76 13.10 7.99
C ILE A 47 -11.64 14.45 8.70
N ALA A 48 -12.27 15.50 8.16
CA ALA A 48 -12.26 16.82 8.77
C ALA A 48 -12.98 16.81 10.13
N TYR A 49 -14.12 16.11 10.22
CA TYR A 49 -14.87 15.94 11.45
C TYR A 49 -14.05 15.17 12.50
N THR A 50 -13.48 14.02 12.13
CA THR A 50 -12.64 13.19 13.03
C THR A 50 -11.41 13.96 13.52
N ALA A 51 -10.71 14.69 12.64
CA ALA A 51 -9.58 15.51 13.05
C ALA A 51 -9.98 16.69 13.98
N LEU A 52 -11.16 17.29 13.76
CA LEU A 52 -11.71 18.35 14.62
C LEU A 52 -12.15 17.82 15.99
N ASP A 53 -12.66 16.59 16.03
CA ASP A 53 -13.09 15.90 17.24
C ASP A 53 -11.88 15.44 18.09
N GLU A 54 -10.89 14.80 17.48
CA GLU A 54 -9.64 14.38 18.14
C GLU A 54 -8.87 15.55 18.78
N THR A 55 -8.92 16.72 18.13
CA THR A 55 -8.27 17.94 18.62
C THR A 55 -9.12 18.70 19.65
N LYS A 56 -10.33 18.22 19.96
CA LYS A 56 -11.33 18.87 20.83
C LYS A 56 -11.67 20.30 20.41
N LEU A 57 -11.40 20.64 19.14
CA LEU A 57 -11.70 21.95 18.59
C LEU A 57 -13.20 22.10 18.32
N ILE A 58 -13.91 20.99 18.13
CA ILE A 58 -15.35 20.98 17.90
C ILE A 58 -16.13 21.60 19.07
N GLU A 59 -15.63 21.47 20.30
CA GLU A 59 -16.21 22.06 21.51
C GLU A 59 -16.18 23.60 21.50
N HIS A 60 -15.26 24.19 20.73
CA HIS A 60 -15.05 25.64 20.64
C HIS A 60 -15.78 26.28 19.45
N ILE A 61 -16.40 25.48 18.58
CA ILE A 61 -17.19 25.95 17.45
C ILE A 61 -18.66 26.13 17.92
N PRO A 62 -19.28 27.31 17.68
CA PRO A 62 -20.69 27.53 17.97
C PRO A 62 -21.58 26.47 17.31
N GLU A 63 -22.64 26.04 18.00
CA GLU A 63 -23.52 24.95 17.54
C GLU A 63 -24.05 25.16 16.11
N ASP A 64 -24.41 26.40 15.77
CA ASP A 64 -24.94 26.77 14.44
C ASP A 64 -23.92 26.59 13.29
N TRP A 65 -22.63 26.44 13.61
CA TRP A 65 -21.51 26.33 12.65
C TRP A 65 -20.84 24.96 12.69
N ARG A 66 -21.33 24.04 13.52
CA ARG A 66 -20.81 22.67 13.56
C ARG A 66 -21.21 21.97 12.27
N PRO A 67 -20.28 21.28 11.59
CA PRO A 67 -20.67 20.37 10.52
C PRO A 67 -21.63 19.33 11.07
N ASP A 68 -22.60 18.90 10.26
CA ASP A 68 -23.49 17.81 10.63
C ASP A 68 -22.63 16.58 10.94
N ALA A 69 -22.90 15.92 12.08
CA ALA A 69 -22.21 14.69 12.43
C ALA A 69 -22.48 13.67 11.31
N PRO A 70 -21.44 12.99 10.79
CA PRO A 70 -21.64 11.95 9.79
C PRO A 70 -22.64 10.94 10.36
N GLN A 71 -23.67 10.59 9.58
CA GLN A 71 -24.71 9.66 10.01
C GLN A 71 -24.07 8.29 10.25
N ALA A 72 -23.75 7.98 11.50
CA ALA A 72 -23.09 6.74 11.90
C ALA A 72 -23.97 5.50 11.69
N GLU A 73 -25.27 5.66 11.43
CA GLU A 73 -26.23 4.55 11.39
C GLU A 73 -26.36 3.85 10.02
N GLU A 74 -25.80 4.39 8.93
CA GLU A 74 -25.86 3.75 7.60
C GLU A 74 -24.53 3.09 7.16
N ALA A 75 -23.41 3.42 7.82
CA ALA A 75 -22.08 2.96 7.40
C ALA A 75 -21.74 1.52 7.82
N GLU A 76 -22.25 1.02 8.95
CA GLU A 76 -21.86 -0.32 9.45
C GLU A 76 -22.44 -1.47 8.61
N GLY A 77 -23.61 -1.28 8.00
CA GLY A 77 -24.24 -2.29 7.13
C GLY A 77 -23.68 -2.32 5.70
N GLU A 78 -23.37 -1.15 5.12
CA GLU A 78 -22.80 -1.07 3.77
C GLU A 78 -21.29 -1.36 3.76
N ALA A 79 -20.52 -0.95 4.78
CA ALA A 79 -19.09 -1.20 4.82
C ALA A 79 -18.75 -2.71 4.92
N GLY A 80 -19.51 -3.47 5.72
CA GLY A 80 -19.36 -4.92 5.81
C GLY A 80 -19.66 -5.62 4.49
N PHE A 81 -20.75 -5.24 3.82
CA PHE A 81 -21.13 -5.79 2.51
C PHE A 81 -20.09 -5.48 1.42
N VAL A 82 -19.53 -4.27 1.42
CA VAL A 82 -18.47 -3.87 0.47
C VAL A 82 -17.16 -4.60 0.75
N ALA A 83 -16.77 -4.79 2.00
CA ALA A 83 -15.58 -5.53 2.37
C ALA A 83 -15.69 -7.02 1.99
N GLU A 84 -16.85 -7.64 2.25
CA GLU A 84 -17.14 -9.03 1.89
C GLU A 84 -17.16 -9.23 0.37
N GLN A 85 -17.78 -8.29 -0.38
CA GLN A 85 -17.78 -8.32 -1.83
C GLN A 85 -16.36 -8.20 -2.41
N ARG A 86 -15.53 -7.32 -1.82
CA ARG A 86 -14.12 -7.15 -2.23
C ARG A 86 -13.29 -8.39 -1.91
N ALA A 87 -13.52 -9.04 -0.76
CA ALA A 87 -12.86 -10.29 -0.40
C ALA A 87 -13.22 -11.42 -1.40
N ALA A 88 -14.51 -11.52 -1.77
CA ALA A 88 -14.97 -12.49 -2.76
C ALA A 88 -14.37 -12.23 -4.16
N GLU A 89 -14.28 -10.96 -4.58
CA GLU A 89 -13.63 -10.58 -5.85
C GLU A 89 -12.15 -10.98 -5.85
N LEU A 90 -11.41 -10.66 -4.78
CA LEU A 90 -10.00 -11.02 -4.64
C LEU A 90 -9.78 -12.53 -4.61
N GLN A 91 -10.67 -13.28 -3.97
CA GLN A 91 -10.61 -14.74 -3.97
C GLN A 91 -10.84 -15.32 -5.37
N SER A 92 -11.82 -14.79 -6.11
CA SER A 92 -12.04 -15.20 -7.50
C SER A 92 -10.83 -14.90 -8.40
N GLU A 93 -10.18 -13.75 -8.18
CA GLU A 93 -8.96 -13.38 -8.90
C GLU A 93 -7.80 -14.33 -8.57
N LEU A 94 -7.64 -14.71 -7.30
CA LEU A 94 -6.64 -15.69 -6.86
C LEU A 94 -6.87 -17.06 -7.52
N GLU A 95 -8.11 -17.52 -7.61
CA GLU A 95 -8.46 -18.77 -8.28
C GLU A 95 -8.15 -18.72 -9.78
N VAL A 96 -8.46 -17.60 -10.44
CA VAL A 96 -8.08 -17.37 -11.83
C VAL A 96 -6.56 -17.41 -11.99
N LEU A 97 -5.80 -16.71 -11.15
CA LEU A 97 -4.34 -16.73 -11.19
C LEU A 97 -3.78 -18.15 -10.98
N ARG A 98 -4.26 -18.88 -9.98
CA ARG A 98 -3.87 -20.28 -9.73
C ARG A 98 -4.15 -21.16 -10.95
N SER A 99 -5.30 -20.98 -11.59
CA SER A 99 -5.64 -21.72 -12.81
C SER A 99 -4.68 -21.38 -13.96
N GLU A 100 -4.33 -20.11 -14.16
CA GLU A 100 -3.37 -19.67 -15.19
C GLU A 100 -1.96 -20.23 -14.93
N VAL A 101 -1.50 -20.21 -13.67
CA VAL A 101 -0.24 -20.85 -13.25
C VAL A 101 -0.27 -22.34 -13.57
N SER A 102 -1.37 -23.02 -13.26
CA SER A 102 -1.52 -24.45 -13.55
C SER A 102 -1.47 -24.76 -15.05
N VAL A 103 -2.00 -23.89 -15.91
CA VAL A 103 -1.93 -24.04 -17.37
C VAL A 103 -0.49 -23.91 -17.86
N ILE A 104 0.27 -22.93 -17.34
CA ILE A 104 1.70 -22.77 -17.66
C ILE A 104 2.50 -23.98 -17.20
N GLN A 105 2.20 -24.52 -16.01
CA GLN A 105 2.85 -25.73 -15.47
C GLN A 105 2.49 -27.00 -16.25
N GLN A 106 1.22 -27.18 -16.62
CA GLN A 106 0.74 -28.37 -17.35
C GLN A 106 1.28 -28.46 -18.79
N GLY A 107 1.70 -27.33 -19.38
CA GLY A 107 2.48 -27.33 -20.62
C GLY A 107 3.87 -27.98 -20.48
N VAL A 108 4.35 -28.20 -19.24
CA VAL A 108 5.69 -28.71 -18.92
C VAL A 108 5.66 -30.01 -18.10
N ASN A 109 4.64 -30.32 -17.28
CA ASN A 109 4.34 -31.66 -16.74
C ASN A 109 3.03 -31.68 -15.89
N GLY A 110 2.42 -32.86 -15.74
CA GLY A 110 1.11 -33.12 -15.10
C GLY A 110 0.95 -32.82 -13.59
N PRO A 111 -0.23 -33.08 -13.00
CA PRO A 111 -0.88 -32.21 -12.02
C PRO A 111 -0.36 -32.33 -10.57
N ALA A 112 -0.35 -31.19 -9.87
CA ALA A 112 -0.05 -31.06 -8.44
C ALA A 112 -1.34 -30.93 -7.59
N ALA A 113 -1.20 -31.25 -6.30
CA ALA A 113 -2.25 -31.55 -5.33
C ALA A 113 -2.94 -30.31 -4.70
N ASP A 114 -4.18 -30.53 -4.25
CA ASP A 114 -5.00 -29.62 -3.44
C ASP A 114 -4.42 -29.42 -2.03
N ASP A 115 -4.38 -28.17 -1.56
CA ASP A 115 -4.16 -27.81 -0.16
C ASP A 115 -5.42 -27.18 0.45
N GLN A 116 -5.78 -27.67 1.63
CA GLN A 116 -6.97 -27.28 2.41
C GLN A 116 -6.70 -26.01 3.22
N GLN A 117 -7.56 -24.99 3.05
CA GLN A 117 -7.66 -23.85 3.96
C GLN A 117 -8.35 -24.26 5.28
N PRO A 118 -7.82 -23.88 6.45
CA PRO A 118 -8.56 -23.98 7.69
C PRO A 118 -9.54 -22.80 7.81
N ALA A 119 -10.84 -23.11 7.97
CA ALA A 119 -11.84 -22.15 8.43
C ALA A 119 -11.69 -21.97 9.94
N ILE A 120 -11.54 -20.74 10.40
CA ILE A 120 -11.59 -20.39 11.83
C ILE A 120 -13.00 -19.88 12.10
N GLU A 121 -13.83 -20.73 12.68
CA GLU A 121 -15.09 -20.36 13.35
C GLU A 121 -14.81 -20.18 14.85
N GLY A 122 -15.26 -19.06 15.46
CA GLY A 122 -15.24 -18.93 16.92
C GLY A 122 -15.59 -17.55 17.50
N GLU A 123 -16.76 -17.52 18.14
CA GLU A 123 -17.21 -16.75 19.33
C GLU A 123 -17.42 -15.22 19.29
N ASP A 124 -18.69 -14.82 19.50
CA ASP A 124 -19.20 -13.47 19.74
C ASP A 124 -18.63 -12.85 21.03
N GLY A 125 -17.51 -12.16 20.89
CA GLY A 125 -16.99 -11.15 21.80
C GLY A 125 -16.06 -10.23 21.01
N ALA A 126 -16.10 -8.91 21.26
CA ALA A 126 -15.19 -7.99 20.58
C ALA A 126 -13.73 -8.44 20.82
N PRO A 127 -12.94 -8.72 19.76
CA PRO A 127 -11.60 -9.23 19.91
C PRO A 127 -10.76 -8.23 20.70
N SER A 128 -9.94 -8.71 21.63
CA SER A 128 -8.98 -7.81 22.25
C SER A 128 -8.03 -7.28 21.17
N VAL A 129 -7.51 -6.05 21.31
CA VAL A 129 -6.51 -5.48 20.38
C VAL A 129 -5.36 -6.47 20.10
N ARG A 130 -4.99 -7.28 21.09
CA ARG A 130 -3.99 -8.36 20.95
C ARG A 130 -4.43 -9.43 19.94
N GLU A 131 -5.66 -9.91 20.02
CA GLU A 131 -6.23 -10.93 19.14
C GLU A 131 -6.44 -10.37 17.73
N ALA A 132 -7.01 -9.17 17.61
CA ALA A 132 -7.16 -8.47 16.34
C ALA A 132 -5.81 -8.28 15.65
N THR A 133 -4.79 -7.82 16.38
CA THR A 133 -3.43 -7.65 15.84
C THR A 133 -2.80 -8.97 15.41
N LEU A 134 -2.99 -10.05 16.16
CA LEU A 134 -2.48 -11.38 15.80
C LEU A 134 -3.20 -11.93 14.56
N ALA A 135 -4.51 -11.75 14.46
CA ALA A 135 -5.30 -12.15 13.30
C ALA A 135 -4.87 -11.38 12.04
N TYR A 136 -4.78 -10.05 12.15
CA TYR A 136 -4.27 -9.17 11.09
C TYR A 136 -2.89 -9.61 10.60
N TRP A 137 -1.93 -9.78 11.51
CA TRP A 137 -0.57 -10.19 11.17
C TRP A 137 -0.51 -11.59 10.53
N THR A 138 -1.35 -12.52 11.01
CA THR A 138 -1.49 -13.85 10.42
C THR A 138 -2.04 -13.76 8.99
N ARG A 139 -3.01 -12.88 8.74
CA ARG A 139 -3.54 -12.64 7.40
C ARG A 139 -2.49 -12.04 6.47
N LEU A 140 -1.68 -11.08 6.93
CA LEU A 140 -0.55 -10.55 6.15
C LEU A 140 0.41 -11.67 5.71
N ARG A 141 0.73 -12.61 6.61
CA ARG A 141 1.58 -13.75 6.28
C ARG A 141 0.97 -14.62 5.20
N GLN A 142 -0.31 -14.91 5.33
CA GLN A 142 -1.02 -15.75 4.38
C GLN A 142 -0.98 -15.12 2.99
N ILE A 143 -1.28 -13.82 2.88
CA ILE A 143 -1.19 -13.09 1.61
C ILE A 143 0.23 -13.17 1.04
N ALA A 144 1.26 -12.98 1.87
CA ALA A 144 2.64 -13.06 1.40
C ALA A 144 3.03 -14.45 0.90
N THR A 145 2.52 -15.50 1.54
CA THR A 145 2.71 -16.89 1.11
C THR A 145 1.99 -17.14 -0.21
N GLU A 146 0.72 -16.74 -0.34
CA GLU A 146 -0.07 -16.86 -1.57
C GLU A 146 0.64 -16.19 -2.77
N VAL A 147 1.16 -14.97 -2.58
CA VAL A 147 1.91 -14.25 -3.62
C VAL A 147 3.20 -14.98 -3.98
N THR A 148 3.95 -15.46 -2.98
CA THR A 148 5.20 -16.21 -3.20
C THR A 148 4.96 -17.51 -3.99
N GLU A 149 3.92 -18.26 -3.64
CA GLU A 149 3.52 -19.48 -4.35
C GLU A 149 3.19 -19.21 -5.82
N LEU A 150 2.50 -18.10 -6.12
CA LEU A 150 2.25 -17.69 -7.50
C LEU A 150 3.54 -17.39 -8.26
N HIS A 151 4.50 -16.71 -7.64
CA HIS A 151 5.80 -16.41 -8.25
C HIS A 151 6.64 -17.66 -8.51
N ASP A 152 6.73 -18.54 -7.52
CA ASP A 152 7.46 -19.80 -7.60
C ASP A 152 6.81 -20.74 -8.61
N GLY A 153 5.48 -20.72 -8.72
CA GLY A 153 4.73 -21.53 -9.66
C GLY A 153 4.98 -21.19 -11.13
N VAL A 154 5.26 -19.93 -11.46
CA VAL A 154 5.56 -19.50 -12.84
C VAL A 154 7.04 -19.49 -13.20
N GLU A 155 7.95 -19.51 -12.22
CA GLU A 155 9.40 -19.49 -12.46
C GLU A 155 9.88 -20.60 -13.40
N PRO A 156 9.43 -21.87 -13.29
CA PRO A 156 9.83 -22.94 -14.22
C PRO A 156 9.41 -22.68 -15.67
N GLY A 157 8.37 -21.87 -15.89
CA GLY A 157 7.84 -21.53 -17.20
C GLY A 157 8.47 -20.30 -17.84
N LEU A 158 9.53 -19.72 -17.27
CA LEU A 158 10.19 -18.53 -17.81
C LEU A 158 11.06 -18.87 -19.03
N GLU A 159 10.42 -19.02 -20.19
CA GLU A 159 11.05 -19.20 -21.49
C GLU A 159 10.77 -18.00 -22.41
N ALA A 160 11.53 -17.86 -23.50
CA ALA A 160 11.35 -16.72 -24.40
C ALA A 160 9.93 -16.64 -25.00
N ALA A 161 9.28 -17.79 -25.23
CA ALA A 161 7.92 -17.86 -25.78
C ALA A 161 6.83 -17.49 -24.77
N THR A 162 7.10 -17.65 -23.48
CA THR A 162 6.13 -17.50 -22.37
C THR A 162 6.44 -16.33 -21.45
N ALA A 163 7.57 -15.65 -21.63
CA ALA A 163 8.06 -14.61 -20.72
C ALA A 163 7.07 -13.44 -20.54
N SER A 164 6.39 -12.97 -21.59
CA SER A 164 5.35 -11.92 -21.45
C SER A 164 4.19 -12.41 -20.56
N ALA A 165 3.73 -13.65 -20.74
CA ALA A 165 2.69 -14.23 -19.89
C ALA A 165 3.17 -14.39 -18.43
N VAL A 166 4.40 -14.84 -18.22
CA VAL A 166 5.01 -14.93 -16.88
C VAL A 166 5.10 -13.56 -16.22
N PHE A 167 5.56 -12.53 -16.93
CA PHE A 167 5.62 -11.17 -16.38
C PHE A 167 4.24 -10.60 -16.08
N SER A 168 3.24 -10.85 -16.93
CA SER A 168 1.85 -10.45 -16.68
C SER A 168 1.28 -11.11 -15.42
N ILE A 169 1.51 -12.41 -15.22
CA ILE A 169 1.06 -13.11 -14.00
C ILE A 169 1.77 -12.56 -12.76
N ARG A 170 3.08 -12.31 -12.84
CA ARG A 170 3.84 -11.73 -11.73
C ARG A 170 3.35 -10.33 -11.37
N GLN A 171 3.08 -9.49 -12.36
CA GLN A 171 2.47 -8.19 -12.14
C GLN A 171 1.14 -8.35 -11.38
N ARG A 172 0.24 -9.19 -11.89
CA ARG A 172 -1.07 -9.39 -11.27
C ARG A 172 -0.99 -9.99 -9.87
N ALA A 173 -0.03 -10.87 -9.61
CA ALA A 173 0.23 -11.42 -8.26
C ALA A 173 0.65 -10.32 -7.28
N PHE A 174 1.51 -9.39 -7.71
CA PHE A 174 1.87 -8.21 -6.92
C PHE A 174 0.68 -7.27 -6.70
N ASP A 175 -0.10 -6.99 -7.74
CA ASP A 175 -1.29 -6.13 -7.65
C ASP A 175 -2.38 -6.75 -6.74
N TYR A 176 -2.52 -8.08 -6.78
CA TYR A 176 -3.34 -8.86 -5.83
C TYR A 176 -2.82 -8.68 -4.40
N GLY A 177 -1.53 -8.91 -4.16
CA GLY A 177 -0.94 -8.81 -2.83
C GLY A 177 -1.15 -7.43 -2.19
N ALA A 178 -1.00 -6.35 -2.96
CA ALA A 178 -1.26 -5.00 -2.49
C ALA A 178 -2.73 -4.79 -2.09
N ARG A 179 -3.67 -5.12 -2.99
CA ARG A 179 -5.11 -4.97 -2.74
C ARG A 179 -5.61 -5.88 -1.62
N ALA A 180 -5.07 -7.09 -1.52
CA ALA A 180 -5.43 -8.04 -0.47
C ALA A 180 -5.01 -7.54 0.91
N ILE A 181 -3.85 -6.90 1.04
CA ILE A 181 -3.43 -6.27 2.29
C ILE A 181 -4.31 -5.07 2.62
N GLU A 182 -4.61 -4.22 1.64
CA GLU A 182 -5.48 -3.04 1.81
C GLU A 182 -6.94 -3.39 2.13
N ALA A 183 -7.35 -4.64 1.89
CA ALA A 183 -8.68 -5.13 2.18
C ALA A 183 -8.77 -5.84 3.54
N VAL A 184 -7.66 -6.04 4.25
CA VAL A 184 -7.70 -6.64 5.59
C VAL A 184 -8.28 -5.62 6.56
N ASP A 185 -9.24 -6.05 7.37
CA ASP A 185 -9.80 -5.24 8.45
C ASP A 185 -8.69 -4.83 9.44
N ASP A 186 -8.50 -3.52 9.59
CA ASP A 186 -7.55 -2.91 10.51
C ASP A 186 -8.22 -2.32 11.76
N SER A 187 -9.53 -2.54 11.92
CA SER A 187 -10.26 -2.12 13.11
C SER A 187 -9.69 -2.79 14.36
N GLU A 188 -9.44 -1.96 15.38
CA GLU A 188 -8.90 -2.42 16.68
C GLU A 188 -7.52 -3.10 16.59
N VAL A 189 -6.77 -2.91 15.50
CA VAL A 189 -5.40 -3.43 15.31
C VAL A 189 -4.35 -2.44 15.85
N ASP A 190 -3.23 -2.96 16.36
CA ASP A 190 -2.07 -2.13 16.71
C ASP A 190 -1.55 -1.37 15.48
N GLN A 191 -1.49 -0.05 15.58
CA GLN A 191 -1.05 0.81 14.47
C GLN A 191 0.32 0.41 13.88
N GLN A 192 1.24 -0.16 14.68
CA GLN A 192 2.52 -0.61 14.15
C GLN A 192 2.39 -1.80 13.20
N ALA A 193 1.43 -2.69 13.44
CA ALA A 193 1.10 -3.78 12.53
C ALA A 193 0.47 -3.24 11.24
N VAL A 194 -0.48 -2.30 11.36
CA VAL A 194 -1.11 -1.62 10.21
C VAL A 194 -0.05 -0.95 9.32
N ASP A 195 0.86 -0.18 9.93
CA ASP A 195 1.97 0.48 9.23
C ASP A 195 2.89 -0.52 8.52
N ALA A 196 3.10 -1.72 9.10
CA ALA A 196 3.84 -2.79 8.45
C ALA A 196 3.09 -3.30 7.20
N GLY A 197 1.78 -3.56 7.31
CA GLY A 197 0.94 -3.91 6.18
C GLY A 197 1.03 -2.88 5.05
N HIS A 198 0.88 -1.59 5.35
CA HIS A 198 1.02 -0.51 4.36
C HIS A 198 2.39 -0.48 3.67
N ARG A 199 3.48 -0.75 4.40
CA ARG A 199 4.82 -0.84 3.80
C ARG A 199 4.92 -2.02 2.82
N ILE A 200 4.36 -3.17 3.17
CA ILE A 200 4.35 -4.36 2.32
C ILE A 200 3.49 -4.11 1.08
N ALA A 201 2.27 -3.58 1.24
CA ALA A 201 1.39 -3.24 0.12
C ALA A 201 2.06 -2.25 -0.84
N LYS A 202 2.73 -1.22 -0.32
CA LYS A 202 3.49 -0.27 -1.15
C LYS A 202 4.62 -0.95 -1.93
N TRP A 203 5.35 -1.86 -1.30
CA TRP A 203 6.38 -2.63 -1.98
C TRP A 203 5.79 -3.53 -3.06
N TYR A 204 4.64 -4.17 -2.81
CA TYR A 204 3.93 -4.94 -3.82
C TYR A 204 3.51 -4.09 -5.02
N ARG A 205 2.96 -2.89 -4.83
CA ARG A 205 2.65 -1.98 -5.96
C ARG A 205 3.92 -1.63 -6.78
N SER A 206 5.06 -1.43 -6.12
CA SER A 206 6.36 -1.22 -6.78
C SER A 206 6.75 -2.43 -7.65
N GLY A 207 6.52 -3.64 -7.13
CA GLY A 207 6.71 -4.90 -7.86
C GLY A 207 5.80 -5.06 -9.07
N GLY A 208 4.50 -4.71 -8.93
CA GLY A 208 3.55 -4.72 -10.04
C GLY A 208 4.03 -3.84 -11.20
N GLU A 209 4.41 -2.60 -10.91
CA GLU A 209 4.96 -1.67 -11.90
C GLU A 209 6.25 -2.18 -12.56
N LEU A 210 7.13 -2.82 -11.79
CA LEU A 210 8.35 -3.43 -12.32
C LEU A 210 8.05 -4.51 -13.36
N TYR A 211 7.09 -5.40 -13.07
CA TYR A 211 6.74 -6.50 -13.97
C TYR A 211 5.91 -6.05 -15.16
N ARG A 212 5.10 -4.99 -15.01
CA ARG A 212 4.46 -4.30 -16.13
C ARG A 212 5.51 -3.78 -17.12
N GLN A 213 6.51 -3.04 -16.63
CA GLN A 213 7.62 -2.54 -17.44
C GLN A 213 8.42 -3.69 -18.07
N ALA A 214 8.63 -4.79 -17.33
CA ALA A 214 9.32 -5.96 -17.87
C ALA A 214 8.57 -6.58 -19.06
N SER A 215 7.24 -6.68 -19.00
CA SER A 215 6.42 -7.18 -20.11
C SER A 215 6.51 -6.26 -21.33
N GLU A 216 6.41 -4.95 -21.14
CA GLU A 216 6.51 -3.95 -22.22
C GLU A 216 7.87 -4.02 -22.93
N VAL A 217 8.97 -4.13 -22.18
CA VAL A 217 10.32 -4.30 -22.74
C VAL A 217 10.44 -5.62 -23.51
N TRP A 218 9.84 -6.69 -22.99
CA TRP A 218 9.86 -7.99 -23.64
C TRP A 218 9.10 -7.99 -24.96
N GLU A 219 7.87 -7.48 -24.97
CA GLU A 219 7.02 -7.38 -26.16
C GLU A 219 7.65 -6.45 -27.22
N GLY A 220 8.21 -5.32 -26.79
CA GLY A 220 8.95 -4.41 -27.67
C GLY A 220 10.13 -5.09 -28.37
N ARG A 221 10.87 -5.97 -27.67
CA ARG A 221 11.95 -6.77 -28.25
C ARG A 221 11.45 -7.76 -29.32
N VAL A 222 10.30 -8.40 -29.07
CA VAL A 222 9.70 -9.35 -30.02
C VAL A 222 9.19 -8.63 -31.27
N ALA A 223 8.63 -7.42 -31.12
CA ALA A 223 7.99 -6.68 -32.20
C ALA A 223 8.96 -5.88 -33.10
N GLY A 224 10.10 -5.39 -32.58
CA GLY A 224 11.00 -4.53 -33.32
C GLY A 224 12.45 -4.75 -32.93
N GLY A 225 13.18 -5.47 -33.79
CA GLY A 225 14.54 -5.96 -33.52
C GLY A 225 15.49 -4.95 -32.86
N ALA A 226 16.34 -5.49 -31.98
CA ALA A 226 17.34 -4.84 -31.12
C ALA A 226 17.95 -3.54 -31.70
N GLY A 227 17.30 -2.40 -31.40
CA GLY A 227 17.87 -1.06 -31.54
C GLY A 227 18.28 -0.48 -30.19
N GLY A 228 19.00 0.65 -30.19
CA GLY A 228 19.52 1.29 -28.97
C GLY A 228 18.46 1.64 -27.90
N ALA A 229 17.20 1.84 -28.31
CA ALA A 229 16.09 2.04 -27.38
C ALA A 229 15.79 0.80 -26.49
N GLY A 230 16.03 -0.41 -27.01
CA GLY A 230 15.86 -1.64 -26.25
C GLY A 230 16.95 -1.83 -25.18
N GLU A 231 18.18 -1.40 -25.45
CA GLU A 231 19.27 -1.46 -24.48
C GLU A 231 19.08 -0.48 -23.32
N GLU A 232 18.56 0.72 -23.60
CA GLU A 232 18.24 1.70 -22.56
C GLU A 232 17.09 1.23 -21.68
N ALA A 233 16.02 0.70 -22.27
CA ALA A 233 14.90 0.14 -21.53
C ALA A 233 15.34 -1.05 -20.66
N GLN A 234 16.23 -1.91 -21.16
CA GLN A 234 16.78 -3.03 -20.40
C GLN A 234 17.67 -2.57 -19.23
N ARG A 235 18.50 -1.53 -19.43
CA ARG A 235 19.28 -0.92 -18.35
C ARG A 235 18.39 -0.31 -17.27
N SER A 236 17.31 0.37 -17.69
CA SER A 236 16.34 0.94 -16.75
C SER A 236 15.63 -0.17 -15.94
N LEU A 237 15.24 -1.26 -16.59
CA LEU A 237 14.61 -2.40 -15.94
C LEU A 237 15.56 -3.05 -14.91
N GLU A 238 16.84 -3.23 -15.25
CA GLU A 238 17.84 -3.80 -14.34
C GLU A 238 18.07 -2.91 -13.10
N SER A 239 18.09 -1.59 -13.30
CA SER A 239 18.14 -0.63 -12.19
C SER A 239 16.90 -0.73 -11.31
N ALA A 240 15.71 -0.83 -11.90
CA ALA A 240 14.46 -0.97 -11.16
C ALA A 240 14.40 -2.30 -10.38
N ARG A 241 14.88 -3.40 -10.95
CA ARG A 241 15.02 -4.69 -10.25
C ARG A 241 15.96 -4.59 -9.05
N THR A 242 17.12 -3.99 -9.25
CA THR A 242 18.10 -3.79 -8.16
C THR A 242 17.52 -2.92 -7.04
N GLN A 243 16.81 -1.85 -7.40
CA GLN A 243 16.13 -1.00 -6.43
C GLN A 243 15.05 -1.78 -5.68
N HIS A 244 14.18 -2.49 -6.39
CA HIS A 244 13.10 -3.29 -5.79
C HIS A 244 13.63 -4.37 -4.83
N ALA A 245 14.76 -5.00 -5.16
CA ALA A 245 15.43 -5.96 -4.29
C ALA A 245 15.94 -5.32 -2.98
N ARG A 246 16.53 -4.11 -3.06
CA ARG A 246 16.94 -3.35 -1.86
C ARG A 246 15.74 -2.90 -1.03
N GLU A 247 14.65 -2.50 -1.69
CA GLU A 247 13.40 -2.18 -1.01
C GLU A 247 12.85 -3.39 -0.26
N ALA A 248 12.93 -4.60 -0.86
CA ALA A 248 12.53 -5.83 -0.20
C ALA A 248 13.36 -6.11 1.07
N GLU A 249 14.68 -5.92 1.02
CA GLU A 249 15.56 -6.05 2.20
C GLU A 249 15.15 -5.07 3.32
N LEU A 250 14.88 -3.80 2.97
CA LEU A 250 14.42 -2.81 3.93
C LEU A 250 13.06 -3.15 4.53
N VAL A 251 12.12 -3.62 3.71
CA VAL A 251 10.78 -4.04 4.15
C VAL A 251 10.89 -5.21 5.11
N ARG A 252 11.71 -6.23 4.81
CA ARG A 252 11.99 -7.35 5.72
C ARG A 252 12.56 -6.87 7.05
N GLU A 253 13.55 -5.99 7.01
CA GLU A 253 14.19 -5.47 8.22
C GLU A 253 13.19 -4.70 9.11
N LEU A 254 12.43 -3.76 8.53
CA LEU A 254 11.45 -2.95 9.27
C LEU A 254 10.29 -3.80 9.80
N THR A 255 9.88 -4.80 9.03
CA THR A 255 8.80 -5.72 9.41
C THR A 255 9.26 -6.65 10.54
N GLY A 256 10.46 -7.22 10.46
CA GLY A 256 11.05 -8.01 11.55
C GLY A 256 11.22 -7.21 12.84
N ARG A 257 11.64 -5.93 12.75
CA ARG A 257 11.66 -5.04 13.93
C ARG A 257 10.26 -4.80 14.51
N THR A 258 9.24 -4.69 13.65
CA THR A 258 7.86 -4.53 14.09
C THR A 258 7.37 -5.78 14.81
N GLU A 259 7.64 -6.96 14.25
CA GLU A 259 7.37 -8.26 14.87
C GLU A 259 7.96 -8.34 16.28
N GLU A 260 9.24 -8.00 16.45
CA GLU A 260 9.90 -7.99 17.77
C GLU A 260 9.21 -7.06 18.77
N ILE A 261 8.75 -5.88 18.33
CA ILE A 261 8.05 -4.93 19.21
C ILE A 261 6.69 -5.50 19.62
N LEU A 262 5.94 -6.06 18.68
CA LEU A 262 4.63 -6.66 18.94
C LEU A 262 4.74 -7.88 19.86
N MET A 263 5.73 -8.75 19.63
CA MET A 263 6.01 -9.90 20.49
C MET A 263 6.29 -9.48 21.94
N ARG A 264 7.08 -8.41 22.13
CA ARG A 264 7.36 -7.87 23.47
C ARG A 264 6.13 -7.23 24.11
N ARG A 265 5.34 -6.50 23.33
CA ARG A 265 4.14 -5.78 23.80
C ARG A 265 3.04 -6.74 24.24
N TYR A 266 2.78 -7.78 23.44
CA TYR A 266 1.65 -8.69 23.63
C TYR A 266 2.01 -10.05 24.22
N ALA A 267 3.31 -10.28 24.49
CA ALA A 267 3.84 -11.52 25.05
C ALA A 267 3.33 -12.78 24.31
N VAL A 268 3.20 -12.68 22.98
CA VAL A 268 2.72 -13.74 22.09
C VAL A 268 3.68 -13.85 20.91
N GLN A 269 3.81 -15.04 20.33
CA GLN A 269 4.57 -15.23 19.11
C GLN A 269 3.73 -14.81 17.92
N PHE A 270 4.27 -13.92 17.11
CA PHE A 270 3.71 -13.56 15.82
C PHE A 270 4.36 -14.45 14.75
N PRO A 271 3.62 -14.88 13.72
CA PRO A 271 4.20 -15.69 12.67
C PRO A 271 5.13 -14.83 11.80
N VAL A 272 6.31 -15.35 11.48
CA VAL A 272 7.30 -14.65 10.63
C VAL A 272 6.73 -14.39 9.25
N LEU A 273 6.82 -13.14 8.78
CA LEU A 273 6.42 -12.74 7.43
C LEU A 273 7.51 -13.11 6.42
N SER A 274 7.19 -14.04 5.52
CA SER A 274 8.06 -14.47 4.42
C SER A 274 7.76 -13.58 3.21
N ILE A 275 8.52 -12.49 3.09
CA ILE A 275 8.42 -11.50 2.02
C ILE A 275 9.72 -11.51 1.22
#